data_AF-A0A497HWX0-F1
#
_entry.id   AF-A0A497HWX0-F1
#
_cell.length_a   1.000
_cell.length_b   1.000
_cell.length_c   1.000
_cell.angle_alpha   90.00
_cell.angle_beta   90.00
_cell.angle_gamma   90.00
#
_symmetry.space_group_name_H-M   'P 1'
#
loop_
_entity.id
_entity.type
_entity.pdbx_description
1 polymer ?
#
loop_
_entity_poly.entity_id
_entity_poly.type
_entity_poly.pdbx_seq_one_letter_code
_entity_poly.pdbx_strand_id
1 'polypeptide(L)' 'MSKEIVFITSNENKFREAENLINPLGFKLIQKNPGYPEIQTSSLEEVVRYGIKYLKDRLDIFFMEDSG' A
#
# COMPACT_ATOMS: atom_id res chain seq x y z
N MET A 1 4.02 -9.17 -20.34
CA MET A 1 3.31 -8.11 -19.58
C MET A 1 3.84 -8.14 -18.16
N SER A 2 4.27 -7.00 -17.60
CA SER A 2 4.58 -6.90 -16.17
C SER A 2 3.29 -6.89 -15.36
N LYS A 3 3.28 -7.56 -14.21
CA LYS A 3 2.15 -7.48 -13.26
C LYS A 3 2.25 -6.18 -12.47
N GLU A 4 1.12 -5.54 -12.24
CA GLU A 4 1.05 -4.29 -11.46
C GLU A 4 0.79 -4.60 -9.98
N ILE A 5 1.51 -3.91 -9.09
CA ILE A 5 1.31 -3.97 -7.64
C ILE A 5 1.02 -2.55 -7.17
N VAL A 6 -0.03 -2.38 -6.36
CA VAL A 6 -0.37 -1.08 -5.78
C VAL A 6 0.27 -0.93 -4.40
N PHE A 7 1.02 0.15 -4.19
CA PHE A 7 1.49 0.55 -2.87
C PHE A 7 0.63 1.70 -2.34
N ILE A 8 -0.05 1.45 -1.21
CA ILE A 8 -0.85 2.44 -0.51
C ILE A 8 0.06 3.29 0.39
N THR A 9 0.45 4.46 -0.09
CA THR A 9 1.27 5.42 0.66
C THR A 9 1.15 6.83 0.10
N SER A 10 1.19 7.83 0.98
CA SER A 10 1.35 9.24 0.62
C SER A 10 2.83 9.67 0.54
N ASN A 11 3.76 8.82 1.02
CA ASN A 11 5.18 9.14 1.10
C ASN A 11 5.91 8.77 -0.22
N GLU A 12 6.24 9.79 -1.02
CA GLU A 12 6.94 9.61 -2.29
C GLU A 12 8.34 8.99 -2.14
N ASN A 13 9.07 9.28 -1.07
CA ASN A 13 10.39 8.72 -0.84
C ASN A 13 10.31 7.20 -0.61
N LYS A 14 9.37 6.76 0.25
CA LYS A 14 9.08 5.33 0.46
C LYS A 14 8.63 4.65 -0.84
N PHE A 15 7.80 5.33 -1.64
CA PHE A 15 7.39 4.80 -2.94
C PHE A 15 8.59 4.57 -3.86
N ARG A 16 9.50 5.56 -3.99
CA ARG A 16 10.70 5.44 -4.83
C ARG A 16 11.63 4.32 -4.34
N GLU A 17 11.81 4.19 -3.03
CA GLU A 17 12.59 3.09 -2.45
C GLU A 17 11.98 1.72 -2.80
N ALA A 18 10.68 1.54 -2.59
CA ALA A 18 9.98 0.32 -2.93
C ALA A 18 10.01 0.03 -4.44
N GLU A 19 9.85 1.06 -5.28
CA GLU A 19 9.88 0.94 -6.74
C GLU A 19 11.26 0.43 -7.22
N ASN A 20 12.35 0.96 -6.67
CA ASN A 20 13.70 0.51 -7.00
C ASN A 20 13.96 -0.96 -6.63
N LEU A 21 13.30 -1.46 -5.58
CA LEU A 21 13.40 -2.87 -5.16
C LEU A 21 12.51 -3.80 -5.98
N ILE A 22 11.34 -3.31 -6.41
CA ILE A 22 10.30 -4.13 -7.06
C ILE A 22 10.49 -4.18 -8.59
N ASN A 23 10.91 -3.08 -9.23
CA ASN A 23 11.11 -3.03 -10.68
C ASN A 23 12.06 -4.12 -11.21
N PRO A 24 13.21 -4.42 -10.57
CA PRO A 24 14.11 -5.51 -10.99
C PRO A 24 13.47 -6.90 -10.96
N LEU A 25 12.40 -7.09 -10.18
CA LEU A 25 11.67 -8.36 -10.06
C LEU A 25 10.64 -8.55 -11.20
N GLY A 26 10.51 -7.58 -12.12
CA GLY A 26 9.59 -7.65 -13.26
C GLY A 26 8.15 -7.21 -12.96
N PHE A 27 7.93 -6.56 -11.81
CA PHE A 27 6.66 -5.95 -11.43
C PHE A 27 6.70 -4.43 -11.64
N LYS A 28 5.55 -3.84 -11.95
CA LYS A 28 5.38 -2.38 -12.00
C LYS A 28 4.71 -1.93 -10.71
N LEU A 29 5.33 -1.00 -10.00
CA LEU A 29 4.75 -0.43 -8.78
C LEU A 29 3.88 0.78 -9.10
N ILE A 30 2.70 0.87 -8.48
CA ILE A 30 1.77 2.01 -8.63
C ILE A 30 1.53 2.61 -7.26
N GLN A 31 1.84 3.90 -7.08
CA GLN A 31 1.46 4.63 -5.88
C GLN A 31 -0.03 4.96 -5.92
N LYS A 32 -0.76 4.65 -4.86
CA LYS A 32 -2.10 5.20 -4.63
C LYS A 32 -2.22 5.72 -3.21
N ASN A 33 -2.92 6.84 -3.06
CA ASN A 33 -3.42 7.31 -1.77
C ASN A 33 -4.94 7.51 -1.90
N PRO A 34 -5.73 6.43 -1.92
CA PRO A 34 -7.18 6.53 -2.11
C PRO A 34 -7.89 7.17 -0.91
N GLY A 35 -7.17 7.43 0.19
CA GLY A 35 -7.74 7.60 1.51
C GLY A 35 -8.34 6.28 2.00
N TYR A 36 -8.09 5.95 3.26
CA TYR A 36 -8.85 4.92 3.95
C TYR A 36 -9.16 5.45 5.36
N PRO A 37 -10.27 5.04 5.99
CA PRO A 37 -10.58 5.50 7.34
C PRO A 37 -9.51 4.95 8.30
N GLU A 38 -8.60 5.81 8.75
CA GLU A 38 -7.71 5.52 9.86
C GLU A 38 -8.56 5.53 11.14
N ILE A 39 -8.94 4.33 11.58
CA ILE A 39 -9.72 4.16 12.80
C ILE A 39 -8.89 4.62 14.00
N GLN A 40 -9.51 5.36 14.93
CA GLN A 40 -8.84 5.71 16.18
C GLN A 40 -8.77 4.47 17.08
N THR A 41 -7.62 3.82 17.07
CA THR A 41 -7.25 2.69 17.91
C THR A 41 -5.81 2.87 18.36
N SER A 42 -5.45 2.31 19.51
CA SER A 42 -4.06 2.27 19.97
C SER A 42 -3.25 1.16 19.28
N SER A 43 -3.88 0.35 18.41
CA SER A 43 -3.24 -0.78 17.73
C SER A 43 -3.00 -0.48 16.25
N LEU A 44 -1.73 -0.32 15.89
CA LEU A 44 -1.28 -0.20 14.51
C LEU A 44 -1.77 -1.37 13.63
N GLU A 45 -1.81 -2.58 14.20
CA GLU A 45 -2.31 -3.77 13.49
C GLU A 45 -3.79 -3.63 13.12
N GLU A 46 -4.61 -3.07 14.00
CA GLU A 46 -6.02 -2.86 13.72
C GLU A 46 -6.26 -1.82 12.63
N VAL A 47 -5.46 -0.74 12.61
CA VAL A 47 -5.48 0.26 11.53
C VAL A 47 -5.21 -0.40 10.18
N VAL A 48 -4.13 -1.20 10.10
CA VAL A 48 -3.75 -1.91 8.86
C VAL A 48 -4.81 -2.93 8.46
N ARG A 49 -5.32 -3.74 9.40
CA ARG A 49 -6.38 -4.74 9.11
C ARG A 49 -7.65 -4.08 8.58
N TYR A 50 -8.02 -2.93 9.14
CA TYR A 50 -9.17 -2.18 8.68
C TYR A 50 -8.95 -1.62 7.27
N GLY A 51 -7.78 -1.02 7.02
CA GLY A 51 -7.38 -0.54 5.70
C GLY A 51 -7.41 -1.63 4.62
N ILE A 52 -6.84 -2.81 4.90
CA ILE A 52 -6.89 -3.97 4.00
C ILE A 52 -8.34 -4.38 3.71
N LYS A 53 -9.18 -4.48 4.75
CA LYS A 53 -10.60 -4.87 4.59
C LYS A 53 -11.37 -3.85 3.74
N TYR A 54 -11.04 -2.57 3.86
CA TYR A 54 -11.68 -1.51 3.07
C TYR A 54 -11.24 -1.52 1.59
N LEU A 55 -9.98 -1.88 1.33
CA LEU A 55 -9.36 -1.79 0.00
C LEU A 55 -9.44 -3.09 -0.82
N LYS A 56 -9.59 -4.25 -0.18
CA LYS A 56 -9.60 -5.56 -0.87
C LYS A 56 -10.67 -5.71 -1.96
N ASP A 57 -11.79 -5.02 -1.80
CA ASP A 57 -12.90 -5.08 -2.77
C ASP A 57 -12.72 -4.02 -3.89
N ARG A 58 -11.66 -3.21 -3.82
CA ARG A 58 -11.36 -2.09 -4.75
C ARG A 58 -10.06 -2.26 -5.51
N LEU A 59 -9.15 -3.09 -5.01
CA LEU A 59 -7.82 -3.29 -5.55
C LEU A 59 -7.49 -4.79 -5.55
N ASP A 60 -6.85 -5.23 -6.63
CA ASP A 60 -6.54 -6.65 -6.83
C ASP A 60 -5.27 -7.06 -6.08
N ILE A 61 -4.11 -6.53 -6.48
CA ILE A 61 -2.81 -6.76 -5.83
C ILE A 61 -2.33 -5.46 -5.21
N PHE A 62 -2.31 -5.38 -3.88
CA PHE A 62 -1.85 -4.21 -3.16
C PHE A 62 -1.20 -4.55 -1.83
N PHE A 63 -0.41 -3.62 -1.31
CA PHE A 63 0.09 -3.64 0.05
C PHE A 63 0.08 -2.23 0.64
N MET A 64 0.14 -2.17 1.97
CA MET A 64 0.23 -0.94 2.74
C MET A 64 1.25 -1.12 3.86
N GLU A 65 1.86 -0.03 4.27
CA GLU A 65 2.80 0.01 5.38
C GLU A 65 2.39 1.17 6.27
N ASP A 66 2.24 0.89 7.57
CA ASP A 66 1.96 1.90 8.58
C ASP A 66 3.03 1.80 9.67
N SER A 67 3.47 2.96 10.15
CA SER A 67 4.56 3.11 11.11
C SER A 67 4.13 4.18 12.12
N GLY A 68 3.30 3.77 13.09
CA GLY A 68 2.89 4.57 14.25
C GLY A 68 3.99 4.66 15.30
#